data_AF-A0A241ZIA1-F1
#
_entry.id   AF-A0A241ZIA1-F1
#
_cell.length_a   1.000
_cell.length_b   1.000
_cell.length_c   1.000
_cell.angle_alpha   90.00
_cell.angle_beta   90.00
_cell.angle_gamma   90.00
#
_symmetry.space_group_name_H-M   'P 1'
#
loop_
_entity.id
_entity.type
_entity.pdbx_description
1 polymer ?
#
loop_
_entity_poly.entity_id
_entity_poly.type
_entity_poly.pdbx_seq_one_letter_code
_entity_poly.pdbx_strand_id
1 'polypeptide(L)' 'LEYPIKADFALIKAYKGDRWGNLVYRKSARNFGPIMAMAADVTIAQVSEVVELGGLDPEHIITPGIFVQHVVQVQPAQ' A
#
# COMPACT_ATOMS: atom_id res chain seq x y z
N LEU A 1 24.89 14.79 8.84
CA LEU A 1 24.44 13.38 8.98
C LEU A 1 22.94 13.37 8.72
N GLU A 2 22.44 12.36 8.02
CA GLU A 2 21.02 12.13 7.78
C GLU A 2 20.59 10.92 8.63
N TYR A 3 19.45 11.03 9.31
CA TYR A 3 18.92 9.99 10.21
C TYR A 3 17.67 9.32 9.60
N PRO A 4 17.37 8.05 9.96
CA PRO A 4 16.16 7.39 9.49
C PRO A 4 14.91 8.12 9.99
N ILE A 5 13.92 8.25 9.11
CA ILE A 5 12.60 8.79 9.44
C ILE A 5 11.69 7.61 9.77
N LYS A 6 11.06 7.67 10.94
CA LYS A 6 10.05 6.71 11.40
C LYS A 6 8.82 7.51 11.84
N ALA A 7 7.64 7.06 11.42
CA ALA A 7 6.38 7.70 11.74
C ALA A 7 5.46 6.76 12.52
N ASP A 8 4.47 7.32 13.21
CA ASP A 8 3.41 6.51 13.82
C ASP A 8 2.48 5.94 12.73
N PHE A 9 2.16 6.76 11.72
CA PHE A 9 1.24 6.41 10.63
C PHE A 9 1.83 6.69 9.24
N ALA A 10 1.54 5.79 8.29
CA ALA A 10 1.74 6.01 6.86
C ALA A 10 0.41 5.96 6.12
N LEU A 11 0.07 7.05 5.44
CA LEU A 11 -1.09 7.12 4.55
C LEU A 11 -0.61 7.00 3.11
N ILE A 12 -0.91 5.89 2.45
CA ILE A 12 -0.40 5.59 1.10
C ILE A 12 -1.53 5.32 0.12
N LYS A 13 -1.25 5.52 -1.17
CA LYS A 13 -2.17 5.22 -2.27
C LYS A 13 -1.60 4.10 -3.14
N ALA A 14 -2.38 3.06 -3.33
CA ALA A 14 -2.09 1.98 -4.28
C ALA A 14 -3.21 1.85 -5.32
N TYR A 15 -2.98 1.01 -6.33
CA TYR A 15 -3.96 0.78 -7.38
C TYR A 15 -4.98 -0.28 -6.97
N LYS A 16 -4.50 -1.50 -6.70
CA LYS A 16 -5.32 -2.58 -6.15
C LYS A 16 -4.69 -3.11 -4.87
N GLY A 17 -5.54 -3.64 -3.99
CA GLY A 17 -5.09 -4.39 -2.83
C GLY A 17 -6.00 -5.57 -2.52
N ASP A 18 -5.54 -6.49 -1.67
CA ASP A 18 -6.35 -7.59 -1.16
C ASP A 18 -6.62 -7.46 0.35
N ARG A 19 -7.43 -8.38 0.90
CA ARG A 19 -7.78 -8.40 2.33
C ARG A 19 -6.59 -8.64 3.25
N TRP A 20 -5.46 -9.16 2.76
CA TRP A 20 -4.23 -9.35 3.53
C TRP A 20 -3.31 -8.14 3.50
N GLY A 21 -3.65 -7.11 2.74
CA GLY A 21 -2.85 -5.90 2.64
C GLY A 21 -1.82 -5.92 1.51
N ASN A 22 -1.82 -6.93 0.64
CA ASN A 22 -0.90 -6.94 -0.51
C ASN A 22 -1.31 -5.85 -1.50
N LEU A 23 -0.36 -5.04 -1.96
CA LEU A 23 -0.63 -3.90 -2.84
C LEU A 23 0.14 -3.97 -4.15
N VAL A 24 -0.55 -3.60 -5.22
CA VAL A 24 0.04 -3.33 -6.54
C VAL A 24 -0.17 -1.87 -6.92
N TYR A 25 0.78 -1.31 -7.67
CA TYR A 25 0.79 0.11 -8.05
C TYR A 25 0.75 0.25 -9.57
N ARG A 26 0.19 1.37 -10.05
CA ARG A 26 0.12 1.65 -11.48
C ARG A 26 1.20 2.63 -11.91
N LYS A 27 2.16 2.17 -12.70
CA LYS A 27 3.22 3.00 -13.30
C LYS A 27 4.01 3.78 -12.24
N SER A 28 4.14 5.11 -12.41
CA SER A 28 4.90 6.00 -11.52
C SER A 28 4.23 6.27 -10.16
N ALA A 29 2.96 5.87 -9.97
CA ALA A 29 2.27 6.00 -8.69
C ALA A 29 2.88 5.13 -7.57
N ARG A 30 3.85 4.28 -7.90
CA ARG A 30 4.64 3.46 -6.97
C ARG A 30 5.63 4.25 -6.11
N ASN A 31 5.97 5.49 -6.48
CA ASN A 31 7.00 6.35 -5.88
C ASN A 31 7.46 6.02 -4.44
N PHE A 32 6.88 6.68 -3.42
CA PHE A 32 7.25 6.56 -2.01
C PHE A 32 6.36 5.59 -1.24
N GLY A 33 5.25 5.14 -1.83
CA GLY A 33 4.27 4.28 -1.15
C GLY A 33 4.91 3.08 -0.42
N PRO A 34 5.67 2.21 -1.10
CA PRO A 34 6.30 1.05 -0.47
C PRO A 34 7.27 1.42 0.64
N ILE A 35 8.08 2.46 0.46
CA ILE A 35 9.08 2.83 1.47
C ILE A 35 8.41 3.43 2.71
N MET A 36 7.35 4.22 2.52
CA MET A 36 6.59 4.81 3.63
C MET A 36 5.84 3.72 4.41
N ALA A 37 5.34 2.68 3.73
CA ALA A 37 4.70 1.53 4.39
C ALA A 37 5.64 0.81 5.37
N MET A 38 6.94 0.73 5.04
CA MET A 38 7.95 0.11 5.89
C MET A 38 8.47 1.06 7.00
N ALA A 39 8.22 2.36 6.87
CA ALA A 39 8.73 3.41 7.75
C ALA A 39 7.69 3.91 8.78
N ALA A 40 6.58 3.20 8.95
CA ALA A 40 5.55 3.53 9.95
C ALA A 40 5.21 2.33 10.84
N ASP A 41 4.54 2.59 11.96
CA ASP A 41 3.98 1.53 12.82
C ASP A 41 2.61 1.07 12.31
N VAL A 42 1.81 2.00 11.76
CA VAL A 42 0.51 1.71 11.15
C VAL A 42 0.41 2.30 9.74
N THR A 43 0.30 1.44 8.74
CA THR A 43 0.08 1.80 7.35
C THR A 43 -1.39 1.61 6.98
N ILE A 44 -1.98 2.68 6.44
CA ILE A 44 -3.33 2.72 5.90
C ILE A 44 -3.21 2.99 4.40
N ALA A 45 -3.60 2.00 3.60
CA ALA A 45 -3.56 2.07 2.16
C ALA A 45 -4.94 2.33 1.57
N GLN A 46 -5.10 3.47 0.90
CA GLN A 46 -6.24 3.65 0.01
C GLN A 46 -5.98 2.96 -1.33
N VAL A 47 -6.98 2.24 -1.85
CA VAL A 47 -6.94 1.54 -3.14
C VAL A 47 -8.15 1.88 -3.98
N SER A 48 -8.00 1.84 -5.30
CA SER A 48 -9.13 2.01 -6.22
C SER A 48 -10.01 0.77 -6.27
N GLU A 49 -9.42 -0.41 -6.07
CA GLU A 49 -10.09 -1.70 -6.16
C GLU A 49 -9.55 -2.63 -5.09
N VAL A 50 -10.43 -3.24 -4.30
CA VAL A 50 -10.09 -4.39 -3.46
C VAL A 50 -10.43 -5.65 -4.26
N VAL A 51 -9.47 -6.55 -4.39
CA VAL A 51 -9.64 -7.84 -5.06
C VAL A 51 -9.71 -8.97 -4.05
N GLU A 52 -10.29 -10.09 -4.47
CA GLU A 52 -10.28 -11.32 -3.68
C GLU A 52 -8.88 -11.90 -3.55
N LEU A 53 -8.66 -12.74 -2.53
CA LEU A 53 -7.40 -13.44 -2.33
C LEU A 53 -7.06 -14.30 -3.55
N GLY A 54 -5.81 -14.21 -4.01
CA GLY A 54 -5.36 -14.83 -5.27
C GLY A 54 -5.70 -14.02 -6.54
N GLY A 55 -6.43 -12.91 -6.41
CA GLY A 55 -6.71 -11.98 -7.52
C GLY A 55 -5.53 -11.07 -7.88
N LEU A 56 -4.48 -11.03 -7.04
CA LEU A 56 -3.19 -10.39 -7.34
C LEU A 56 -2.19 -11.46 -7.74
N ASP A 57 -1.45 -11.21 -8.82
CA ASP A 57 -0.29 -12.00 -9.17
C ASP A 57 0.83 -11.80 -8.13
N PRO A 58 1.29 -12.87 -7.45
CA PRO A 58 2.32 -12.77 -6.42
C PRO A 58 3.61 -12.08 -6.88
N GLU A 59 4.01 -12.29 -8.14
CA GLU A 59 5.23 -11.68 -8.71
C GLU A 59 5.10 -10.17 -8.95
N HIS A 60 3.88 -9.65 -8.89
CA HIS A 60 3.58 -8.23 -9.09
C HIS A 60 3.28 -7.48 -7.78
N ILE A 61 3.27 -8.17 -6.63
CA ILE A 61 3.08 -7.54 -5.31
C ILE A 61 4.31 -6.69 -5.00
N ILE A 62 4.11 -5.38 -4.84
CA ILE A 62 5.19 -4.44 -4.55
C ILE A 62 5.28 -4.14 -3.05
N THR A 63 4.13 -4.00 -2.39
CA THR A 63 4.07 -3.87 -0.94
C THR A 63 3.40 -5.12 -0.38
N PRO A 64 4.18 -6.04 0.20
CA PRO A 64 3.63 -7.20 0.88
C PRO A 64 2.74 -6.79 2.05
N GLY A 65 1.68 -7.56 2.30
CA GLY A 65 0.69 -7.27 3.32
C GLY A 65 1.23 -7.15 4.76
N ILE A 66 2.41 -7.70 5.04
CA ILE A 66 3.07 -7.55 6.34
C ILE A 66 3.34 -6.09 6.73
N PHE A 67 3.44 -5.19 5.75
CA PHE A 67 3.67 -3.75 5.97
C PHE A 67 2.38 -2.92 5.96
N VAL A 68 1.20 -3.54 5.83
CA VAL A 68 -0.08 -2.85 5.63
C VAL A 68 -1.12 -3.35 6.62
N GLN A 69 -1.56 -2.48 7.52
CA GLN A 69 -2.53 -2.83 8.58
C GLN A 69 -3.97 -2.61 8.13
N HIS A 70 -4.21 -1.62 7.26
CA HIS A 70 -5.54 -1.29 6.78
C HIS A 70 -5.56 -1.04 5.27
N VAL A 71 -6.52 -1.64 4.58
CA VAL A 71 -6.83 -1.35 3.18
C VAL A 71 -8.23 -0.76 3.11
N VAL A 72 -8.35 0.40 2.49
CA VAL A 72 -9.62 1.12 2.33
C VAL A 72 -9.87 1.34 0.85
N GLN A 73 -10.97 0.82 0.33
CA GLN A 73 -11.40 1.13 -1.02
C GLN A 73 -11.99 2.54 -1.07
N VAL A 74 -11.45 3.38 -1.94
CA VAL A 74 -11.94 4.75 -2.14
C VAL A 74 -12.30 4.94 -3.61
N GLN A 75 -13.53 5.37 -3.87
CA GLN A 75 -13.97 5.71 -5.22
C GLN A 75 -13.19 6.94 -5.69
N PRO A 76 -12.79 7.02 -6.98
CA PRO A 76 -12.19 8.24 -7.51
C PRO A 76 -13.14 9.42 -7.24
N ALA A 77 -12.61 10.55 -6.77
CA ALA A 77 -13.38 11.78 -6.72
C ALA A 77 -13.89 12.08 -8.14
N GLN A 78 -15.19 12.36 -8.26
CA GLN A 78 -15.85 12.75 -9.51
C GLN A 78 -15.21 14.00 -10.12
#